data_AF-A0A8E1C3S9-F1
#
_entry.id   AF-A0A8E1C3S9-F1
#
_cell.length_a   1.000
_cell.length_b   1.000
_cell.length_c   1.000
_cell.angle_alpha   90.00
_cell.angle_beta   90.00
_cell.angle_gamma   90.00
#
_symmetry.space_group_name_H-M   'P 1'
#
loop_
_entity.id
_entity.type
_entity.pdbx_description
1 polymer ?
#
loop_
_entity_poly.entity_id
_entity_poly.type
_entity_poly.pdbx_seq_one_letter_code
_entity_poly.pdbx_strand_id
1 'polypeptide(L)'
;MAIRDYDGPSVECDHCAGHGWVQVRRFGIISGVHEEDCPICCGHGWRPMTDDELADAAEAQEQERIHGEPPVSVQEQYQCATLAKLEHQARAIRKGASA
;
A
#
# COMPACT_ATOMS: atom_id res chain seq x y z
N MET A 1 -6.37 14.38 24.76
CA MET A 1 -5.00 13.95 24.43
C MET A 1 -4.88 14.01 22.93
N ALA A 2 -4.21 15.04 22.39
CA ALA A 2 -3.87 15.07 20.98
C ALA A 2 -2.75 14.06 20.77
N ILE A 3 -2.93 13.17 19.79
CA ILE A 3 -1.88 12.27 19.33
C ILE A 3 -0.78 13.21 18.84
N ARG A 4 0.34 13.28 19.57
CA ARG A 4 1.54 14.00 19.13
C ARG A 4 1.83 13.51 17.72
N ASP A 5 2.14 14.43 16.80
CA ASP A 5 2.51 14.15 15.42
C ASP A 5 3.51 12.99 15.38
N TYR A 6 3.01 11.78 15.16
CA TYR A 6 3.81 10.57 15.11
C TYR A 6 4.35 10.49 13.68
N ASP A 7 5.60 10.90 13.50
CA ASP A 7 6.32 10.89 12.22
C ASP A 7 6.88 9.50 11.87
N GLY A 8 6.53 8.48 12.67
CA GLY A 8 6.95 7.09 12.45
C GLY A 8 6.07 6.33 11.45
N PRO A 9 6.51 5.15 11.00
CA PRO A 9 5.74 4.32 10.10
C PRO A 9 4.42 3.88 10.75
N SER A 10 3.34 4.02 9.99
CA SER A 10 1.98 3.64 10.39
C SER A 10 1.47 2.48 9.54
N VAL A 11 0.56 1.71 10.12
CA VAL A 11 -0.12 0.59 9.47
C VAL A 11 -1.62 0.82 9.51
N GLU A 12 -2.33 0.23 8.55
CA GLU A 12 -3.78 0.26 8.51
C GLU A 12 -4.36 -0.32 9.80
N CYS A 13 -5.38 0.32 10.36
CA CYS A 13 -6.01 -0.17 11.57
C CYS A 13 -6.93 -1.35 11.24
N ASP A 14 -6.48 -2.56 11.59
CA ASP A 14 -7.21 -3.83 11.36
C ASP A 14 -8.63 -3.83 11.94
N HIS A 15 -8.86 -3.11 13.04
CA HIS A 15 -10.17 -3.06 13.71
C HIS A 15 -11.24 -2.37 12.87
N CYS A 16 -10.85 -1.38 12.06
CA CYS A 16 -11.76 -0.63 11.20
C CYS A 16 -11.42 -0.76 9.71
N ALA A 17 -10.49 -1.66 9.34
CA ALA A 17 -9.99 -1.84 7.98
C ALA A 17 -9.69 -0.51 7.26
N GLY A 18 -8.96 0.39 7.94
CA GLY A 18 -8.58 1.67 7.35
C GLY A 18 -9.68 2.75 7.30
N HIS A 19 -10.93 2.44 7.66
CA HIS A 19 -12.04 3.38 7.52
C HIS A 19 -12.06 4.49 8.59
N GLY A 20 -11.47 4.23 9.76
CA GLY A 20 -11.49 5.17 10.90
C GLY A 20 -12.77 5.11 11.74
N TRP A 21 -13.81 4.41 11.28
CA TRP A 21 -15.07 4.24 11.99
C TRP A 21 -15.51 2.77 12.01
N VAL A 22 -16.41 2.42 12.93
CA VAL A 22 -17.01 1.10 13.05
C VAL A 22 -18.52 1.20 13.15
N GLN A 23 -19.24 0.22 12.59
CA GLN A 23 -20.69 0.13 12.76
C GLN A 23 -21.02 -0.53 14.09
N VAL A 24 -21.70 0.22 14.95
CA VAL A 24 -22.22 -0.26 16.22
C VAL A 24 -23.74 -0.40 16.16
N ARG A 25 -24.25 -1.41 16.85
CA ARG A 25 -25.69 -1.56 17.08
C ARG A 25 -26.00 -1.09 18.49
N ARG A 26 -26.80 -0.02 18.60
CA ARG A 26 -27.27 0.47 19.90
C ARG A 26 -28.70 0.01 20.13
N PHE A 27 -28.94 -0.61 21.28
CA PHE A 27 -30.27 -1.00 21.71
C PHE A 27 -30.82 0.07 22.68
N GLY A 28 -31.93 0.71 22.31
CA GLY A 28 -32.53 1.81 23.06
C GLY A 28 -33.70 2.46 22.33
N ILE A 29 -34.10 3.66 22.76
CA ILE A 29 -35.27 4.41 22.25
C ILE A 29 -35.14 4.70 20.75
N ILE A 30 -33.91 4.91 20.26
CA ILE A 30 -33.56 4.96 18.85
C ILE A 30 -32.74 3.70 18.57
N SER A 31 -33.42 2.60 18.25
CA SER A 31 -32.75 1.36 17.87
C SER A 31 -32.30 1.46 16.42
N GLY A 32 -31.00 1.26 16.15
CA GLY A 32 -30.43 1.42 14.82
C GLY A 32 -28.95 1.01 14.74
N VAL A 33 -28.44 1.00 13.51
CA VAL A 33 -27.00 0.90 13.23
C VAL A 33 -26.46 2.33 13.13
N HIS A 34 -25.40 2.62 13.87
CA HIS A 34 -24.74 3.92 13.86
C HIS A 34 -23.24 3.75 13.58
N GLU A 35 -22.65 4.78 13.01
CA GLU A 35 -21.21 4.87 12.79
C GLU A 35 -20.62 5.60 14.00
N GLU A 36 -19.66 4.96 14.67
CA GLU A 36 -18.88 5.57 15.74
C GLU A 36 -17.40 5.56 15.34
N ASP A 37 -16.64 6.55 15.79
CA ASP A 37 -15.19 6.59 15.58
C ASP A 37 -14.55 5.31 16.13
N CYS A 38 -13.62 4.74 15.37
CA CYS A 38 -12.90 3.55 15.78
C CYS A 38 -12.10 3.86 17.06
N PRO A 39 -12.30 3.12 18.16
CA PRO A 39 -11.65 3.43 19.44
C PRO A 39 -10.15 3.13 19.43
N ILE A 40 -9.67 2.34 18.47
CA ILE A 40 -8.27 1.92 18.36
C ILE A 40 -7.43 2.97 17.64
N CYS A 41 -7.91 3.46 16.50
CA CYS A 41 -7.21 4.50 15.73
C CYS A 41 -7.79 5.91 15.94
N CYS A 42 -8.74 6.07 16.86
CA CYS A 42 -9.36 7.35 17.21
C CYS A 42 -9.87 8.13 15.98
N GLY A 43 -10.55 7.48 15.03
CA GLY A 43 -11.07 8.15 13.84
C GLY A 43 -10.12 8.23 12.65
N HIS A 44 -8.84 7.87 12.79
CA HIS A 44 -7.84 8.14 11.74
C HIS A 44 -7.77 7.07 10.64
N GLY A 45 -8.23 5.85 10.92
CA GLY A 45 -8.06 4.70 10.02
C GLY A 45 -6.68 4.05 10.07
N TRP A 46 -5.67 4.76 10.58
CA TRP A 46 -4.29 4.31 10.69
C TRP A 46 -3.84 4.30 12.14
N ARG A 47 -2.95 3.37 12.49
CA ARG A 47 -2.32 3.28 13.81
C ARG A 47 -0.79 3.25 13.66
N PRO A 48 -0.03 3.69 14.67
CA PRO A 48 1.40 3.39 14.70
C PRO A 48 1.62 1.87 14.65
N MET A 49 2.65 1.43 13.93
CA MET A 49 3.12 0.04 14.02
C MET A 49 3.54 -0.27 15.46
N THR A 50 3.33 -1.52 15.89
CA THR A 50 3.93 -2.02 17.13
C THR A 50 5.43 -2.28 16.93
N ASP A 51 6.19 -2.41 18.02
CA ASP A 51 7.62 -2.71 17.92
C ASP A 51 7.90 -4.04 17.19
N ASP A 52 7.04 -5.05 17.38
CA ASP A 52 7.15 -6.34 16.67
C ASP A 52 6.93 -6.17 15.16
N GLU A 53 5.86 -5.46 14.76
CA GLU A 53 5.58 -5.18 13.34
C GLU A 53 6.69 -4.36 12.69
N LEU A 54 7.28 -3.43 13.44
CA LEU A 54 8.38 -2.61 12.97
C LEU A 54 9.66 -3.45 12.78
N ALA A 55 9.92 -4.40 13.68
CA ALA A 55 11.04 -5.33 13.56
C ALA A 55 10.86 -6.26 12.35
N ASP A 56 9.67 -6.86 12.18
CA ASP A 56 9.35 -7.69 11.02
C ASP A 56 9.50 -6.92 9.70
N ALA A 57 9.03 -5.67 9.65
CA ALA A 57 9.19 -4.80 8.47
C ALA A 57 10.66 -4.48 8.19
N ALA A 58 11.47 -4.24 9.22
CA ALA A 58 12.90 -3.99 9.08
C ALA A 58 13.64 -5.23 8.56
N GLU A 59 13.28 -6.44 9.04
CA GLU A 59 13.85 -7.69 8.54
C GLU A 59 13.42 -8.00 7.09
N ALA A 60 12.18 -7.72 6.72
CA ALA A 60 11.72 -7.85 5.34
C ALA A 60 12.53 -6.92 4.40
N GLN A 61 12.71 -5.66 4.80
CA GLN A 61 13.52 -4.69 4.05
C GLN A 61 14.99 -5.15 3.94
N GLU A 62 15.55 -5.75 4.98
CA GLU A 62 16.89 -6.35 4.95
C GLU A 62 16.95 -7.50 3.93
N GLN A 63 15.98 -8.41 3.96
CA GLN A 63 15.92 -9.53 3.03
C GLN A 63 15.81 -9.06 1.58
N GLU A 64 14.98 -8.06 1.28
CA GLU A 64 14.91 -7.46 -0.04
C GLU A 64 16.24 -6.82 -0.46
N ARG A 65 16.98 -6.23 0.47
CA ARG A 65 18.30 -5.66 0.16
C ARG A 65 19.34 -6.73 -0.15
N ILE A 66 19.32 -7.86 0.57
CA ILE A 66 20.29 -8.96 0.39
C ILE A 66 19.94 -9.83 -0.82
N HIS A 67 18.66 -10.15 -0.99
CA HIS A 67 18.17 -11.16 -1.94
C HIS A 67 17.33 -10.60 -3.08
N GLY A 68 17.01 -9.30 -3.06
CA GLY A 68 16.27 -8.64 -4.12
C GLY A 68 17.04 -8.61 -5.43
N GLU A 69 16.31 -8.38 -6.52
CA GLU A 69 16.93 -8.25 -7.82
C GLU A 69 17.88 -7.05 -7.83
N PRO A 70 19.13 -7.23 -8.31
CA PRO A 70 20.06 -6.13 -8.43
C PRO A 70 19.49 -5.09 -9.41
N PRO A 71 19.81 -3.80 -9.22
CA PRO A 71 19.41 -2.78 -10.16
C PRO A 71 19.99 -3.09 -11.54
N VAL A 72 19.14 -3.05 -12.58
CA VAL A 72 19.60 -3.23 -13.97
C VAL A 72 20.59 -2.15 -14.34
N SER A 73 21.67 -2.55 -15.01
CA SER A 73 22.70 -1.62 -15.46
C SER A 73 22.12 -0.59 -16.44
N VAL A 74 22.73 0.59 -16.53
CA VAL A 74 22.32 1.62 -17.52
C VAL A 74 22.36 1.05 -18.95
N GLN A 75 23.33 0.19 -19.24
CA GLN A 75 23.42 -0.48 -20.54
C GLN A 75 22.24 -1.42 -20.80
N GLU A 76 21.84 -2.24 -19.82
CA GLU A 76 20.63 -3.07 -19.92
C GLU A 76 19.37 -2.22 -20.08
N GLN A 77 19.25 -1.10 -19.37
CA GLN A 77 18.12 -0.19 -19.53
C GLN A 77 18.02 0.32 -20.98
N TYR A 78 19.14 0.70 -21.60
CA TYR A 78 19.16 1.08 -23.02
C TYR A 78 18.78 -0.06 -23.95
N GLN A 79 19.23 -1.29 -23.67
CA GLN A 79 18.88 -2.47 -24.45
C GLN A 79 17.38 -2.75 -24.37
N CYS A 80 16.80 -2.77 -23.17
CA CYS A 80 15.36 -2.95 -22.93
C CYS A 80 14.53 -1.88 -23.64
N ALA A 81 14.94 -0.61 -23.54
CA ALA A 81 14.26 0.49 -24.23
C ALA A 81 14.30 0.35 -25.75
N THR A 82 15.42 -0.14 -26.29
CA THR A 82 15.57 -0.40 -27.72
C THR A 82 14.66 -1.55 -28.18
N LEU A 83 14.63 -2.66 -27.43
CA LEU A 83 13.76 -3.81 -27.72
C LEU A 83 12.28 -3.41 -27.68
N ALA A 84 11.86 -2.65 -26.68
CA ALA A 84 10.48 -2.16 -26.56
C ALA A 84 10.07 -1.29 -27.76
N LYS A 85 10.97 -0.42 -28.23
CA LYS A 85 10.73 0.39 -29.45
C LYS A 85 10.54 -0.50 -30.68
N LEU A 86 11.40 -1.51 -30.85
CA LEU A 86 11.30 -2.45 -31.97
C LEU A 86 10.00 -3.26 -31.90
N GLU A 87 9.59 -3.71 -30.72
CA GLU A 87 8.32 -4.43 -30.55
C GLU A 87 7.12 -3.55 -30.91
N HIS A 88 7.12 -2.29 -30.47
CA HIS A 88 6.06 -1.34 -30.78
C HIS A 88 5.97 -1.07 -32.29
N GLN A 89 7.12 -0.91 -32.96
CA GLN A 89 7.18 -0.76 -34.42
C GLN A 89 6.66 -2.00 -35.14
N ALA A 90 7.08 -3.21 -34.73
CA ALA A 90 6.61 -4.46 -35.31
C ALA A 90 5.10 -4.67 -35.11
N ARG A 91 4.56 -4.27 -33.95
CA ARG A 91 3.11 -4.28 -33.68
C ARG A 91 2.36 -3.31 -34.58
N ALA A 92 2.88 -2.10 -34.80
CA ALA A 92 2.28 -1.11 -35.69
C ALA A 92 2.24 -1.60 -37.14
N ILE A 93 3.33 -2.21 -37.63
CA ILE A 93 3.41 -2.79 -38.98
C ILE A 93 2.38 -3.91 -39.15
N ARG A 94 2.28 -4.84 -38.18
CA ARG A 94 1.28 -5.94 -38.23
C ARG A 94 -0.16 -5.42 -38.27
N LYS A 95 -0.48 -4.38 -37.51
CA LYS A 95 -1.81 -3.75 -37.53
C LYS A 95 -2.08 -3.01 -38.85
N GLY A 96 -1.07 -2.37 -39.43
CA GLY A 96 -1.18 -1.68 -40.72
C GLY A 96 -1.29 -2.60 -41.94
N ALA A 97 -0.80 -3.85 -41.85
CA ALA A 97 -0.90 -4.85 -42.92
C ALA A 97 -2.26 -5.58 -42.97
N SER A 98 -3.18 -5.27 -42.03
CA SER A 98 -4.51 -5.88 -41.92
C SER A 98 -5.65 -4.94 -42.35
N ALA A 99 -5.32 -3.82 -43.01
CA ALA A 99 -6.25 -2.82 -43.55
C ALA A 99 -6.11 -2.74 -45.07
#